data_AF-A0AAQ3LRG4-F1
#
_entry.id   AF-A0AAQ3LRG4-F1
#
_cell.length_a   1.000
_cell.length_b   1.000
_cell.length_c   1.000
_cell.angle_alpha   90.00
_cell.angle_beta   90.00
_cell.angle_gamma   90.00
#
_symmetry.space_group_name_H-M   'P 1'
#
loop_
_entity.id
_entity.type
_entity.pdbx_description
1 polymer ?
#
loop_
_entity_poly.entity_id
_entity_poly.type
_entity_poly.pdbx_seq_one_letter_code
_entity_poly.pdbx_strand_id
1 'polypeptide(L)'
;MHGHTQLAPHYFFRQQRLLRALLIDDQAWFVLDDFARLIEHSQPEQMLARLDDDQARRESLRSERGEDQAQWLISESGAYAALIYQQRGDGGELRRWLSGEVVPELRSATDDSGMPRYVKLRWERQVVHMLDWQGKLWVNFSEMPDLLERQGEPMVQLGWRRWLRKLRPL
;
A
#
# COMPACT_ATOMS: atom_id res chain seq x y z
N MET A 1 -13.45 -11.10 13.62
CA MET A 1 -13.47 -11.82 12.31
C MET A 1 -12.91 -10.84 11.30
N HIS A 2 -11.61 -10.91 11.03
CA HIS A 2 -10.98 -10.04 10.03
C HIS A 2 -11.47 -10.52 8.67
N GLY A 3 -12.33 -9.75 8.02
CA GLY A 3 -12.72 -10.04 6.64
C GLY A 3 -11.45 -10.12 5.81
N HIS A 4 -11.21 -11.27 5.19
CA HIS A 4 -10.18 -11.39 4.17
C HIS A 4 -10.64 -10.50 3.02
N THR A 5 -10.21 -9.24 3.01
CA THR A 5 -10.39 -8.37 1.85
C THR A 5 -9.65 -9.04 0.71
N GLN A 6 -10.42 -9.61 -0.21
CA GLN A 6 -9.88 -10.39 -1.30
C GLN A 6 -9.17 -9.43 -2.26
N LEU A 7 -7.86 -9.58 -2.39
CA LEU A 7 -7.03 -8.68 -3.19
C LEU A 7 -7.18 -9.05 -4.67
N ALA A 8 -7.94 -8.23 -5.40
CA ALA A 8 -8.09 -8.32 -6.85
C ALA A 8 -7.10 -7.36 -7.53
N PRO A 9 -6.17 -7.87 -8.35
CA PRO A 9 -5.20 -7.01 -9.04
C PRO A 9 -5.84 -6.24 -10.20
N HIS A 10 -5.28 -5.07 -10.49
CA HIS A 10 -5.46 -4.37 -11.75
C HIS A 10 -4.47 -4.91 -12.78
N TYR A 11 -4.90 -4.97 -14.04
CA TYR A 11 -4.14 -5.59 -15.12
C TYR A 11 -3.68 -4.51 -16.09
N PHE A 12 -2.36 -4.43 -16.28
CA PHE A 12 -1.72 -3.53 -17.22
C PHE A 12 -0.94 -4.34 -18.26
N PHE A 13 -0.85 -3.83 -19.49
CA PHE A 13 -0.18 -4.55 -20.57
C PHE A 13 0.83 -3.65 -21.27
N ARG A 14 2.05 -4.15 -21.44
CA ARG A 14 3.10 -3.49 -22.22
C ARG A 14 3.77 -4.51 -23.13
N GLN A 15 3.79 -4.24 -24.44
CA GLN A 15 4.42 -5.13 -25.43
C GLN A 15 3.97 -6.61 -25.29
N GLN A 16 2.67 -6.85 -25.10
CA GLN A 16 2.09 -8.19 -24.87
C GLN A 16 2.52 -8.88 -23.56
N ARG A 17 3.18 -8.17 -22.64
CA ARG A 17 3.51 -8.65 -21.31
C ARG A 17 2.56 -8.05 -20.28
N LEU A 18 1.97 -8.92 -19.46
CA LEU A 18 1.08 -8.55 -18.37
C LEU A 18 1.87 -8.04 -17.16
N LEU A 19 1.35 -7.01 -16.51
CA LEU A 19 1.69 -6.55 -15.18
C LEU A 19 0.44 -6.48 -14.32
N ARG A 20 0.35 -7.34 -13.31
CA ARG A 20 -0.63 -7.22 -12.23
C ARG A 20 -0.14 -6.23 -11.18
N ALA A 21 -0.97 -5.26 -10.82
CA ALA A 21 -0.67 -4.24 -9.82
C ALA A 21 -1.81 -4.07 -8.80
N LEU A 22 -1.46 -3.70 -7.59
CA LEU A 22 -2.38 -3.51 -6.46
C LEU A 22 -2.04 -2.23 -5.72
N LEU A 23 -3.07 -1.49 -5.30
CA LEU A 23 -2.90 -0.44 -4.31
C LEU A 23 -3.19 -1.05 -2.94
N ILE A 24 -2.18 -1.10 -2.08
CA ILE A 24 -2.32 -1.62 -0.71
C ILE A 24 -1.73 -0.57 0.23
N ASP A 25 -2.54 -0.12 1.18
CA ASP A 25 -2.17 0.93 2.15
C ASP A 25 -1.70 2.25 1.53
N ASP A 26 -2.22 2.61 0.35
CA ASP A 26 -1.83 3.78 -0.50
C ASP A 26 -0.47 3.62 -1.20
N GLN A 27 0.12 2.44 -1.14
CA GLN A 27 1.34 2.10 -1.86
C GLN A 27 1.03 1.21 -3.06
N ALA A 28 1.67 1.50 -4.19
CA ALA A 28 1.58 0.65 -5.37
C ALA A 28 2.50 -0.57 -5.21
N TRP A 29 1.93 -1.75 -5.49
CA TRP A 29 2.59 -3.04 -5.47
C TRP A 29 2.40 -3.74 -6.80
N PHE A 30 3.43 -4.44 -7.26
CA PHE A 30 3.42 -5.17 -8.52
C PHE A 30 3.72 -6.63 -8.26
N VAL A 31 3.10 -7.55 -9.00
CA VAL A 31 3.50 -8.95 -8.90
C VAL A 31 4.94 -9.11 -9.40
N LEU A 32 5.80 -9.66 -8.55
CA LEU A 32 7.24 -9.76 -8.79
C LEU A 32 7.54 -10.54 -10.07
N ASP A 33 6.84 -11.64 -10.30
CA ASP A 33 7.06 -12.47 -11.50
C ASP A 33 6.69 -11.73 -12.79
N ASP A 34 5.63 -10.94 -12.75
CA ASP A 34 5.19 -10.13 -13.88
C ASP A 34 6.20 -9.03 -14.18
N PHE A 35 6.66 -8.34 -13.13
CA PHE A 35 7.70 -7.31 -13.22
C PHE A 35 9.04 -7.85 -13.71
N ALA A 36 9.48 -9.01 -13.19
CA ALA A 36 10.71 -9.67 -13.62
C ALA A 36 10.67 -10.02 -15.12
N ARG A 37 9.52 -10.46 -15.64
CA ARG A 37 9.33 -10.69 -17.08
C ARG A 37 9.38 -9.39 -17.88
N LEU A 38 8.88 -8.28 -17.38
CA LEU A 38 8.97 -6.99 -18.06
C LEU A 38 10.41 -6.50 -18.22
N ILE A 39 11.26 -6.72 -17.20
CA ILE A 39 12.68 -6.34 -17.26
C ILE A 39 13.60 -7.45 -17.80
N GLU A 40 13.04 -8.54 -18.33
CA GLU A 40 13.78 -9.69 -18.88
C GLU A 40 14.73 -10.34 -17.87
N HIS A 41 14.34 -10.32 -16.59
CA HIS A 41 15.10 -10.95 -15.51
C HIS A 41 14.62 -12.39 -15.31
N SER A 42 15.51 -13.34 -15.56
CA SER A 42 15.18 -14.77 -15.54
C SER A 42 15.01 -15.36 -14.14
N GLN A 43 15.41 -14.65 -13.07
CA GLN A 43 15.46 -15.19 -11.71
C GLN A 43 14.82 -14.23 -10.69
N PRO A 44 13.48 -14.20 -10.58
CA PRO A 44 12.77 -13.32 -9.64
C PRO A 44 13.19 -13.54 -8.17
N GLU A 45 13.50 -14.77 -7.77
CA GLU A 45 14.00 -15.14 -6.43
C GLU A 45 15.26 -14.33 -6.04
N GLN A 46 16.18 -14.10 -6.97
CA GLN A 46 17.38 -13.29 -6.71
C GLN A 46 17.07 -11.81 -6.55
N MET A 47 16.02 -11.33 -7.22
CA MET A 47 15.56 -9.96 -7.07
C MET A 47 14.92 -9.79 -5.70
N LEU A 48 14.06 -10.73 -5.31
CA LEU A 48 13.44 -10.77 -3.99
C LEU A 48 14.47 -10.70 -2.86
N ALA A 49 15.54 -11.47 -2.95
CA ALA A 49 16.61 -11.50 -1.95
C ALA A 49 17.40 -10.18 -1.82
N ARG A 50 17.23 -9.24 -2.75
CA ARG A 50 17.87 -7.91 -2.72
C ARG A 50 16.92 -6.80 -2.29
N LEU A 51 15.64 -7.10 -2.12
CA LEU A 51 14.65 -6.14 -1.66
C LEU A 51 14.74 -6.00 -0.14
N ASP A 52 14.55 -4.79 0.33
CA ASP A 52 14.37 -4.51 1.75
C ASP A 52 13.00 -5.02 2.24
N ASP A 53 12.83 -5.13 3.56
CA ASP A 53 11.60 -5.66 4.19
C ASP A 53 10.34 -4.86 3.81
N ASP A 54 10.47 -3.57 3.51
CA ASP A 54 9.38 -2.69 3.05
C ASP A 54 9.10 -2.78 1.54
N GLN A 55 9.99 -3.43 0.79
CA GLN A 55 9.94 -3.52 -0.67
C GLN A 55 9.38 -4.85 -1.18
N ALA A 56 9.29 -5.84 -0.30
CA ALA A 56 8.76 -7.16 -0.61
C ALA A 56 7.62 -7.52 0.34
N ARG A 57 6.54 -8.08 -0.21
CA ARG A 57 5.47 -8.67 0.61
C ARG A 57 4.86 -9.87 -0.11
N ARG A 58 4.27 -10.79 0.66
CA ARG A 58 3.60 -11.97 0.14
C ARG A 58 2.10 -11.87 0.41
N GLU A 59 1.31 -11.95 -0.65
CA GLU A 59 -0.14 -11.78 -0.58
C GLU A 59 -0.88 -12.86 -1.36
N SER A 60 -2.08 -13.20 -0.92
CA SER A 60 -2.99 -14.08 -1.67
C SER A 60 -3.82 -13.26 -2.64
N LEU A 61 -3.55 -13.42 -3.94
CA LEU A 61 -4.27 -12.72 -5.00
C LEU A 61 -5.33 -13.63 -5.61
N ARG A 62 -6.52 -13.08 -5.86
CA ARG A 62 -7.56 -13.82 -6.57
C ARG A 62 -7.25 -13.84 -8.07
N SER A 63 -7.15 -15.04 -8.63
CA SER A 63 -7.07 -15.28 -10.06
C SER A 63 -8.43 -15.03 -10.73
N GLU A 64 -8.43 -14.75 -12.04
CA GLU A 64 -9.65 -14.69 -12.86
C GLU A 64 -10.47 -16.00 -12.80
N ARG A 65 -9.80 -17.13 -12.51
CA ARG A 65 -10.44 -18.43 -12.31
C ARG A 65 -11.12 -18.57 -10.94
N GLY A 66 -11.07 -17.53 -10.11
CA GLY A 66 -11.64 -17.50 -8.77
C GLY A 66 -10.78 -18.17 -7.69
N GLU A 67 -9.60 -18.68 -8.05
CA GLU A 67 -8.65 -19.31 -7.13
C GLU A 67 -7.74 -18.27 -6.48
N ASP A 68 -7.55 -18.36 -5.17
CA ASP A 68 -6.58 -17.52 -4.46
C ASP A 68 -5.19 -18.16 -4.56
N GLN A 69 -4.20 -17.39 -5.02
CA GLN A 69 -2.82 -17.83 -5.16
C GLN A 69 -1.88 -16.90 -4.41
N ALA A 70 -0.99 -17.46 -3.59
CA ALA A 70 0.04 -16.69 -2.92
C ALA A 70 1.08 -16.20 -3.95
N GLN A 71 1.34 -14.90 -3.98
CA GLN A 71 2.26 -14.23 -4.90
C GLN A 71 3.20 -13.32 -4.11
N TRP A 72 4.44 -13.22 -4.57
CA TRP A 72 5.36 -12.18 -4.13
C TRP A 72 5.08 -10.89 -4.87
N LEU A 73 5.04 -9.79 -4.12
CA LEU A 73 4.87 -8.45 -4.64
C LEU A 73 6.14 -7.64 -4.39
N ILE A 74 6.46 -6.77 -5.34
CA ILE A 74 7.49 -5.74 -5.24
C ILE A 74 6.82 -4.37 -5.14
N SER A 75 7.26 -3.54 -4.22
CA SER A 75 6.73 -2.19 -4.07
C SER A 75 7.19 -1.25 -5.19
N GLU A 76 6.53 -0.10 -5.34
CA GLU A 76 6.96 0.96 -6.27
C GLU A 76 8.43 1.35 -6.08
N SER A 77 8.88 1.50 -4.82
CA SER A 77 10.26 1.88 -4.50
C SER A 77 11.25 0.78 -4.88
N GLY A 78 10.96 -0.49 -4.56
CA GLY A 78 11.76 -1.64 -4.97
C GLY A 78 11.84 -1.80 -6.49
N ALA A 79 10.72 -1.59 -7.19
CA ALA A 79 10.67 -1.66 -8.64
C ALA A 79 11.58 -0.60 -9.29
N TYR A 80 11.54 0.65 -8.82
CA TYR A 80 12.45 1.68 -9.33
C TYR A 80 13.91 1.40 -9.00
N ALA A 81 14.21 0.91 -7.79
CA ALA A 81 15.57 0.49 -7.44
C ALA A 81 16.06 -0.61 -8.40
N ALA A 82 15.25 -1.63 -8.65
CA ALA A 82 15.57 -2.71 -9.58
C ALA A 82 15.85 -2.21 -10.99
N LEU A 83 15.05 -1.25 -11.50
CA LEU A 83 15.28 -0.63 -12.83
C LEU A 83 16.58 0.17 -12.91
N ILE A 84 17.00 0.81 -11.81
CA ILE A 84 18.26 1.56 -11.76
C ILE A 84 19.46 0.60 -11.75
N TYR A 85 19.38 -0.50 -11.00
CA TYR A 85 20.47 -1.47 -10.91
C TYR A 85 20.60 -2.37 -12.14
N GLN A 86 19.47 -2.75 -12.74
CA GLN A 86 19.43 -3.53 -13.96
C GLN A 86 19.46 -2.57 -15.16
N GLN A 87 20.65 -2.03 -15.48
CA GLN A 87 20.91 -1.19 -16.67
C GLN A 87 20.86 -2.02 -17.97
N ARG A 88 19.79 -2.78 -18.19
CA ARG A 88 19.58 -3.60 -19.39
C ARG A 88 18.35 -3.11 -20.15
N GLY A 89 18.52 -2.90 -21.45
CA GLY A 89 17.44 -2.63 -22.39
C GLY A 89 16.54 -1.45 -22.01
N ASP A 90 15.24 -1.73 -21.98
CA ASP A 90 14.09 -0.82 -21.94
C ASP A 90 13.78 -0.22 -20.55
N GLY A 91 14.72 -0.28 -19.60
CA GLY A 91 14.49 0.13 -18.20
C GLY A 91 14.04 1.60 -18.07
N GLY A 92 14.55 2.47 -18.95
CA GLY A 92 14.17 3.88 -18.98
C GLY A 92 12.73 4.13 -19.41
N GLU A 93 12.21 3.40 -20.42
CA GLU A 93 10.81 3.56 -20.82
C GLU A 93 9.87 2.83 -19.87
N LEU A 94 10.27 1.67 -19.36
CA LEU A 94 9.47 0.97 -18.35
C LEU A 94 9.29 1.83 -17.10
N ARG A 95 10.33 2.54 -16.65
CA ARG A 95 10.22 3.53 -15.56
C ARG A 95 9.20 4.63 -15.91
N ARG A 96 9.24 5.17 -17.12
CA ARG A 96 8.30 6.22 -17.57
C ARG A 96 6.87 5.71 -17.62
N TRP A 97 6.67 4.48 -18.10
CA TRP A 97 5.36 3.85 -18.16
C TRP A 97 4.79 3.59 -16.75
N LEU A 98 5.60 3.05 -15.84
CA LEU A 98 5.18 2.84 -14.45
C LEU A 98 4.77 4.15 -13.77
N SER A 99 5.63 5.17 -13.87
CA SER A 99 5.40 6.46 -13.18
C SER A 99 4.35 7.36 -13.85
N GLY A 100 4.19 7.26 -15.17
CA GLY A 100 3.31 8.13 -15.95
C GLY A 100 1.92 7.57 -16.20
N GLU A 101 1.76 6.24 -16.17
CA GLU A 101 0.52 5.55 -16.54
C GLU A 101 0.07 4.62 -15.42
N VAL A 102 0.85 3.58 -15.12
CA VAL A 102 0.42 2.50 -14.21
C VAL A 102 0.10 3.01 -12.80
N VAL A 103 1.03 3.71 -12.16
CA VAL A 103 0.85 4.18 -10.78
C VAL A 103 -0.26 5.24 -10.68
N PRO A 104 -0.31 6.27 -11.55
CA PRO A 104 -1.43 7.21 -11.57
C PRO A 104 -2.78 6.52 -11.77
N GLU A 105 -2.91 5.63 -12.76
CA GLU A 105 -4.16 4.93 -13.03
C GLU A 105 -4.58 4.02 -11.88
N LEU A 106 -3.63 3.31 -11.26
CA LEU A 106 -3.89 2.46 -10.10
C LEU A 106 -4.40 3.28 -8.90
N ARG A 107 -3.83 4.46 -8.67
CA ARG A 107 -4.30 5.40 -7.63
C ARG A 107 -5.69 5.91 -7.94
N SER A 108 -5.93 6.36 -9.17
CA SER A 108 -7.23 6.87 -9.62
C SER A 108 -8.34 5.81 -9.61
N ALA A 109 -8.03 4.55 -9.94
CA ALA A 109 -9.00 3.46 -9.93
C ALA A 109 -9.50 3.12 -8.50
N THR A 110 -8.67 3.37 -7.49
CA THR A 110 -9.08 3.24 -6.08
C THR A 110 -9.79 4.51 -5.58
N ASP A 111 -9.71 5.61 -6.32
CA ASP A 111 -10.29 6.93 -6.01
C ASP A 111 -11.75 7.08 -6.46
N ASP A 112 -12.44 6.00 -6.87
CA ASP A 112 -13.83 6.03 -7.36
C ASP A 112 -14.88 6.29 -6.24
N SER A 113 -14.46 6.89 -5.13
CA SER A 113 -15.32 7.58 -4.18
C SER A 113 -14.64 8.78 -3.51
N GLY A 114 -13.53 9.32 -4.07
CA GLY A 114 -12.50 10.23 -3.54
C GLY A 114 -12.85 11.44 -2.67
N MET A 115 -14.11 11.60 -2.30
CA MET A 115 -14.50 12.45 -1.19
C MET A 115 -14.21 11.73 0.14
N PRO A 116 -13.39 12.32 1.02
CA PRO A 116 -13.28 11.81 2.37
C PRO A 116 -14.68 11.77 3.01
N ARG A 117 -15.09 10.59 3.46
CA ARG A 117 -16.43 10.38 3.98
C ARG A 117 -16.42 10.60 5.47
N TYR A 118 -17.26 11.52 5.93
CA TYR A 118 -17.46 11.68 7.35
C TYR A 118 -18.21 10.47 7.92
N VAL A 119 -17.60 9.79 8.88
CA VAL A 119 -18.16 8.62 9.54
C VAL A 119 -18.34 8.94 11.02
N LYS A 120 -19.53 8.62 11.54
CA LYS A 120 -19.83 8.69 12.98
C LYS A 120 -19.81 7.27 13.52
N LEU A 121 -18.84 6.95 14.36
CA LEU A 121 -18.82 5.67 15.07
C LEU A 121 -19.32 5.86 16.49
N ARG A 122 -20.18 4.96 16.95
CA ARG A 122 -20.56 4.89 18.35
C ARG A 122 -19.55 4.01 19.08
N TRP A 123 -18.74 4.62 19.94
CA TRP A 123 -17.83 3.90 20.82
C TRP A 123 -18.33 4.06 22.26
N GLU A 124 -18.66 2.96 22.94
CA GLU A 124 -19.27 3.01 24.29
C GLU A 124 -20.50 3.93 24.34
N ARG A 125 -20.44 4.98 25.18
CA ARG A 125 -21.47 6.01 25.38
C ARG A 125 -21.23 7.29 24.55
N GLN A 126 -20.28 7.27 23.62
CA GLN A 126 -19.86 8.44 22.84
C GLN A 126 -19.93 8.21 21.33
N VAL A 127 -20.02 9.33 20.60
CA VAL A 127 -19.96 9.36 19.13
C VAL A 127 -18.62 9.97 18.75
N VAL A 128 -17.80 9.22 18.03
CA VAL A 128 -16.52 9.69 17.48
C VAL A 128 -16.73 10.10 16.05
N HIS A 129 -16.19 11.26 15.71
CA HIS A 129 -16.17 11.80 14.37
C HIS A 129 -14.87 11.39 13.68
N MET A 130 -15.02 10.68 12.58
CA MET A 130 -13.89 10.17 11.83
C MET A 130 -14.03 10.52 10.36
N LEU A 131 -12.89 10.59 9.69
CA LEU A 131 -12.79 10.65 8.26
C LEU A 131 -12.42 9.27 7.75
N ASP A 132 -13.31 8.66 6.98
CA ASP A 132 -12.94 7.52 6.15
C ASP A 132 -12.30 8.06 4.87
N TRP A 133 -11.01 7.81 4.71
CA TRP A 133 -10.24 8.23 3.56
C TRP A 133 -9.24 7.15 3.17
N GLN A 134 -9.31 6.72 1.91
CA GLN A 134 -8.48 5.63 1.35
C GLN A 134 -8.53 4.33 2.17
N GLY A 135 -9.69 4.01 2.77
CA GLY A 135 -9.87 2.80 3.59
C GLY A 135 -9.21 2.87 4.98
N LYS A 136 -8.71 4.04 5.38
CA LYS A 136 -8.20 4.31 6.73
C LYS A 136 -9.14 5.26 7.45
N LEU A 137 -9.37 5.00 8.74
CA LEU A 137 -10.12 5.89 9.63
C LEU A 137 -9.17 6.89 10.27
N TRP A 138 -9.37 8.17 9.96
CA TRP A 138 -8.65 9.28 10.56
C TRP A 138 -9.53 9.92 11.62
N VAL A 139 -8.99 10.11 12.82
CA VAL A 139 -9.67 10.89 13.87
C VAL A 139 -9.09 12.30 13.89
N ASN A 140 -9.92 13.29 14.22
CA ASN A 140 -9.40 14.64 14.43
C ASN A 140 -8.42 14.61 15.62
N PHE A 141 -7.18 15.03 15.39
CA PHE A 141 -6.15 15.02 16.43
C PHE A 141 -6.51 15.91 17.64
N SER A 142 -7.34 16.93 17.44
CA SER A 142 -7.83 17.80 18.52
C SER A 142 -8.85 17.09 19.42
N GLU A 143 -9.51 16.05 18.92
CA GLU A 143 -10.49 15.24 19.66
C GLU A 143 -9.82 14.04 20.37
N MET A 144 -8.59 13.66 19.98
CA MET A 144 -7.85 12.54 20.60
C MET A 144 -7.67 12.65 22.13
N PRO A 145 -7.35 13.82 22.72
CA PRO A 145 -7.22 13.95 24.17
C PRO A 145 -8.50 13.57 24.90
N ASP A 146 -9.66 14.10 24.48
CA ASP A 146 -10.96 13.80 25.10
C ASP A 146 -11.37 12.32 24.92
N LEU A 147 -10.99 11.71 23.79
CA LEU A 147 -11.25 10.31 23.49
C LEU A 147 -10.42 9.36 24.38
N LEU A 148 -9.16 9.73 24.67
CA LEU A 148 -8.20 8.90 25.42
C LEU A 148 -8.26 9.14 26.94
N GLU A 149 -8.55 10.37 27.39
CA GLU A 149 -8.54 10.75 28.82
C GLU A 149 -9.59 10.04 29.68
N ARG A 150 -10.63 9.46 29.06
CA ARG A 150 -11.72 8.78 29.80
C ARG A 150 -11.55 7.27 29.99
N GLN A 151 -10.45 6.69 29.51
CA GLN A 151 -10.11 5.26 29.71
C GLN A 151 -9.40 4.98 31.06
N GLY A 152 -9.41 5.92 32.00
CA GLY A 152 -9.04 5.66 33.40
C GLY A 152 -7.57 5.88 33.77
N GLU A 153 -6.70 6.28 32.84
CA GLU A 153 -5.34 6.75 33.16
C GLU A 153 -5.11 8.14 32.54
N PRO A 154 -4.90 9.20 33.35
CA PRO A 154 -4.73 10.55 32.83
C PRO A 154 -3.37 10.70 32.14
N MET A 155 -3.39 11.00 30.85
CA MET A 155 -2.21 11.37 30.04
C MET A 155 -1.71 12.80 30.38
N VAL A 156 -1.68 13.16 31.67
CA VAL A 156 -1.33 14.51 32.15
C VAL A 156 0.07 14.54 32.77
N GLN A 157 0.64 13.38 33.17
CA GLN A 157 2.00 13.37 33.72
C GLN A 157 3.13 13.31 32.68
N LEU A 158 2.84 12.97 31.42
CA LEU A 158 3.85 12.92 30.37
C LEU A 158 3.47 13.87 29.25
N GLY A 159 4.05 15.08 29.30
CA GLY A 159 3.90 16.11 28.27
C GLY A 159 4.07 15.51 26.87
N TRP A 160 2.96 15.46 26.13
CA TRP A 160 2.79 14.77 24.85
C TRP A 160 3.77 15.24 23.75
N ARG A 161 4.32 16.46 23.87
CA ARG A 161 5.45 16.95 23.05
C ARG A 161 6.72 16.10 23.20
N ARG A 162 6.93 15.48 24.37
CA ARG A 162 8.05 14.58 24.68
C ARG A 162 7.79 13.16 24.18
N TRP A 163 6.52 12.78 24.03
CA TRP A 163 6.09 11.50 23.46
C TRP A 163 6.15 11.50 21.92
N LEU A 164 5.77 12.61 21.25
CA LEU A 164 5.94 12.77 19.79
C LEU A 164 7.40 12.66 19.33
N ARG A 165 8.37 13.05 20.18
CA ARG A 165 9.81 12.86 19.92
C ARG A 165 10.29 11.40 20.02
N LYS A 166 9.45 10.47 20.52
CA LYS A 166 9.76 9.04 20.63
C LYS A 166 9.21 8.22 19.46
N LEU A 167 8.36 8.79 18.60
CA LEU A 167 7.96 8.16 17.36
C LEU A 167 9.07 8.42 16.32
N ARG A 168 9.97 7.45 16.14
CA ARG A 168 10.80 7.39 14.93
C ARG A 168 10.00 6.65 13.85
N PRO A 169 10.03 7.13 12.59
CA PRO A 169 9.55 6.32 11.49
C PRO A 169 10.46 5.10 11.38
N LEU A 170 9.86 3.93 11.17
CA LEU A 170 10.55 2.82 10.51
C LEU A 170 10.69 3.19 9.04
#